data_AF-A0AA36JC29-F1
#
_entry.id   AF-A0AA36JC29-F1
#
_cell.length_a   1.000
_cell.length_b   1.000
_cell.length_c   1.000
_cell.angle_alpha   90.00
_cell.angle_beta   90.00
_cell.angle_gamma   90.00
#
_symmetry.space_group_name_H-M   'P 1'
#
loop_
_entity.id
_entity.type
_entity.pdbx_description
1 polymer ?
#
loop_
_entity_poly.entity_id
_entity_poly.type
_entity_poly.pdbx_seq_one_letter_code
_entity_poly.pdbx_strand_id
1 'polypeptide(L)'
;METFESCIGAGQIEGWFCHSSSENEKRGFGHVTSYSFEGQLFFHLQRSPWLRGVKYSRRDPVLFEVVEFNGRCEAVKLGLPQTEDADAKPEASELLGQTLEGRMTSHWHVVKSQSWGLVESDYFKGSVFWHMSDNPGMNDIQFERGDVVEFELYIHSARGQQVRARNLLFIRAADKEPERPPSPKREKKRRWLANWRKGPPPDWNCKSCGFHNFGRNRNCLGCGYPRPPREEWPAEEDEADEAAGTADMSPVQAQAFAPAELQSEQVWPSMQQPWTWPEPAIEHIEQFEHFEHSSQPPQLEAPAPNVDPESPAAQALSAFQNIIGSGRPAEDLIAEVKQCLDEAVKAFGDDRAARQAKQAFAVQLARHPWFAQTGYEVRFRPAAGTVELGLSAAARALKRKAQF
;
A
#
# COMPACT_ATOMS: atom_id res chain seq x y z
N MET A 1 -15.77 24.52 7.14
CA MET A 1 -15.04 23.26 6.88
C MET A 1 -14.08 23.53 5.73
N GLU A 2 -12.84 23.07 5.84
CA GLU A 2 -11.75 23.42 4.94
C GLU A 2 -11.86 22.67 3.59
N THR A 3 -11.70 23.39 2.48
CA THR A 3 -11.68 22.82 1.11
C THR A 3 -10.31 22.20 0.82
N PHE A 4 -10.22 21.31 -0.16
CA PHE A 4 -8.94 20.71 -0.58
C PHE A 4 -7.84 21.76 -0.86
N GLU A 5 -8.25 22.93 -1.35
CA GLU A 5 -7.38 24.06 -1.68
C GLU A 5 -6.61 24.60 -0.47
N SER A 6 -7.22 24.56 0.72
CA SER A 6 -6.57 25.01 1.96
C SER A 6 -5.37 24.15 2.38
N CYS A 7 -5.33 22.90 1.90
CA CYS A 7 -4.30 21.92 2.20
C CYS A 7 -3.14 21.94 1.17
N ILE A 8 -3.26 22.73 0.10
CA ILE A 8 -2.19 22.83 -0.92
C ILE A 8 -0.95 23.44 -0.27
N GLY A 9 0.18 22.73 -0.37
CA GLY A 9 1.45 23.19 0.18
C GLY A 9 1.56 23.12 1.71
N ALA A 10 0.61 22.48 2.41
CA ALA A 10 0.66 22.28 3.86
C ALA A 10 1.67 21.20 4.32
N GLY A 11 2.44 20.62 3.39
CA GLY A 11 3.38 19.52 3.65
C GLY A 11 2.71 18.15 3.60
N GLN A 12 3.26 17.18 4.35
CA GLN A 12 2.70 15.82 4.44
C GLN A 12 1.45 15.81 5.33
N ILE A 13 0.38 15.25 4.79
CA ILE A 13 -0.93 15.06 5.41
C ILE A 13 -1.15 13.57 5.61
N GLU A 14 -1.66 13.21 6.79
CA GLU A 14 -2.10 11.85 7.08
C GLU A 14 -3.55 11.64 6.63
N GLY A 15 -3.82 10.47 6.07
CA GLY A 15 -5.15 10.01 5.76
C GLY A 15 -5.20 8.51 5.62
N TRP A 16 -6.19 8.00 4.90
CA TRP A 16 -6.39 6.58 4.70
C TRP A 16 -6.90 6.26 3.29
N PHE A 17 -6.58 5.06 2.81
CA PHE A 17 -6.99 4.61 1.48
C PHE A 17 -8.49 4.30 1.41
N CYS A 18 -9.15 4.77 0.36
CA CYS A 18 -10.54 4.42 0.07
C CYS A 18 -10.70 3.01 -0.52
N HIS A 19 -9.65 2.49 -1.17
CA HIS A 19 -9.63 1.25 -1.93
C HIS A 19 -8.34 0.47 -1.69
N SER A 20 -8.38 -0.85 -1.91
CA SER A 20 -7.19 -1.72 -1.77
C SER A 20 -6.16 -1.49 -2.89
N SER A 21 -4.90 -1.89 -2.66
CA SER A 21 -3.84 -1.80 -3.67
C SER A 21 -4.22 -2.50 -4.97
N SER A 22 -4.79 -3.72 -4.89
CA SER A 22 -5.25 -4.47 -6.06
C SER A 22 -6.34 -3.77 -6.88
N GLU A 23 -7.19 -2.96 -6.24
CA GLU A 23 -8.24 -2.19 -6.92
C GLU A 23 -7.66 -0.94 -7.59
N ASN A 24 -6.69 -0.29 -6.95
CA ASN A 24 -6.04 0.91 -7.48
C ASN A 24 -5.06 0.57 -8.62
N GLU A 25 -4.31 -0.54 -8.51
CA GLU A 25 -3.38 -1.01 -9.55
C GLU A 25 -4.10 -1.33 -10.85
N LYS A 26 -5.27 -1.99 -10.78
CA LYS A 26 -6.11 -2.27 -11.97
C LYS A 26 -6.61 -1.00 -12.65
N ARG A 27 -6.83 0.08 -11.89
CA ARG A 27 -7.37 1.35 -12.39
C ARG A 27 -6.27 2.33 -12.80
N GLY A 28 -5.04 2.15 -12.29
CA GLY A 28 -3.93 3.11 -12.42
C GLY A 28 -4.01 4.31 -11.45
N PHE A 29 -5.12 4.44 -10.72
CA PHE A 29 -5.39 5.55 -9.80
C PHE A 29 -6.25 5.10 -8.62
N GLY A 30 -6.29 5.93 -7.58
CA GLY A 30 -7.12 5.70 -6.40
C GLY A 30 -7.59 6.99 -5.74
N HIS A 31 -8.21 6.82 -4.56
CA HIS A 31 -8.64 7.94 -3.73
C HIS A 31 -8.16 7.75 -2.29
N VAL A 32 -7.81 8.86 -1.66
CA VAL A 32 -7.48 8.97 -0.24
C VAL A 32 -8.40 9.99 0.44
N THR A 33 -8.60 9.82 1.73
CA THR A 33 -9.38 10.73 2.57
C THR A 33 -8.57 11.08 3.80
N SER A 34 -8.73 12.30 4.31
CA SER A 34 -8.04 12.76 5.52
C SER A 34 -9.05 13.42 6.47
N TYR A 35 -8.63 13.63 7.72
CA TYR A 35 -9.34 14.53 8.63
C TYR A 35 -9.11 16.02 8.29
N SER A 36 -8.08 16.35 7.49
CA SER A 36 -7.75 17.74 7.13
C SER A 36 -8.72 18.39 6.15
N PHE A 37 -9.47 17.60 5.39
CA PHE A 37 -10.37 18.11 4.36
C PHE A 37 -11.58 17.20 4.20
N GLU A 38 -12.69 17.74 3.72
CA GLU A 38 -13.89 16.95 3.45
C GLU A 38 -13.86 16.39 2.03
N GLY A 39 -14.17 15.10 1.89
CA GLY A 39 -14.27 14.42 0.60
C GLY A 39 -13.08 13.52 0.25
N GLN A 40 -13.07 13.05 -0.99
CA GLN A 40 -12.09 12.09 -1.51
C GLN A 40 -11.11 12.78 -2.45
N LEU A 41 -9.82 12.72 -2.12
CA LEU A 41 -8.76 13.30 -2.93
C LEU A 41 -8.20 12.24 -3.89
N PHE A 42 -8.11 12.59 -5.16
CA PHE A 42 -7.63 11.72 -6.23
C PHE A 42 -6.11 11.56 -6.17
N PHE A 43 -5.58 10.36 -6.45
CA PHE A 43 -4.16 10.17 -6.68
C PHE A 43 -3.88 9.23 -7.86
N HIS A 44 -2.77 9.48 -8.56
CA HIS A 44 -2.30 8.63 -9.64
C HIS A 44 -1.09 7.80 -9.19
N LEU A 45 -1.06 6.50 -9.50
CA LEU A 45 0.04 5.61 -9.10
C LEU A 45 1.37 6.01 -9.75
N GLN A 46 1.33 6.62 -10.94
CA GLN A 46 2.55 7.09 -11.62
C GLN A 46 3.25 8.22 -10.86
N ARG A 47 2.49 9.09 -10.17
CA ARG A 47 3.04 10.22 -9.38
C ARG A 47 3.38 9.83 -7.94
N SER A 48 3.14 8.57 -7.56
CA SER A 48 3.50 8.01 -6.25
C SER A 48 4.28 6.71 -6.42
N PRO A 49 5.56 6.79 -6.85
CA PRO A 49 6.39 5.61 -7.10
C PRO A 49 6.51 4.69 -5.89
N TRP A 50 6.49 5.27 -4.68
CA TRP A 50 6.63 4.54 -3.41
C TRP A 50 5.46 3.62 -3.06
N LEU A 51 4.32 3.72 -3.75
CA LEU A 51 3.21 2.79 -3.59
C LEU A 51 3.22 1.62 -4.59
N ARG A 52 4.06 1.65 -5.63
CA ARG A 52 4.05 0.57 -6.63
C ARG A 52 4.53 -0.74 -6.00
N GLY A 53 3.71 -1.79 -6.10
CA GLY A 53 4.01 -3.11 -5.56
C GLY A 53 3.86 -3.23 -4.04
N VAL A 54 3.44 -2.15 -3.35
CA VAL A 54 3.14 -2.17 -1.92
C VAL A 54 1.71 -2.65 -1.73
N LYS A 55 1.53 -3.71 -0.91
CA LYS A 55 0.18 -4.21 -0.58
C LYS A 55 -0.41 -3.39 0.56
N TYR A 56 -1.56 -2.79 0.31
CA TYR A 56 -2.34 -2.04 1.30
C TYR A 56 -3.84 -2.29 1.12
N SER A 57 -4.59 -2.13 2.20
CA SER A 57 -6.01 -2.37 2.31
C SER A 57 -6.80 -1.06 2.47
N ARG A 58 -8.12 -1.15 2.27
CA ARG A 58 -9.03 -0.03 2.53
C ARG A 58 -8.96 0.34 4.02
N ARG A 59 -8.86 1.64 4.29
CA ARG A 59 -8.64 2.26 5.61
C ARG A 59 -7.22 2.13 6.17
N ASP A 60 -6.28 1.55 5.43
CA ASP A 60 -4.89 1.60 5.86
C ASP A 60 -4.40 3.06 5.85
N PRO A 61 -3.62 3.46 6.87
CA PRO A 61 -3.13 4.82 6.97
C PRO A 61 -2.10 5.11 5.87
N VAL A 62 -2.05 6.36 5.43
CA VAL A 62 -1.16 6.82 4.36
C VAL A 62 -0.78 8.28 4.60
N LEU A 63 0.49 8.60 4.35
CA LEU A 63 0.99 9.97 4.31
C LEU A 63 1.09 10.42 2.86
N PHE A 64 0.68 11.65 2.57
CA PHE A 64 0.69 12.21 1.22
C PHE A 64 0.75 13.72 1.22
N GLU A 65 1.17 14.32 0.11
CA GLU A 65 1.13 15.78 -0.07
C GLU A 65 -0.02 16.15 -1.01
N VAL A 66 -0.66 17.30 -0.77
CA VAL A 66 -1.71 17.84 -1.66
C VAL A 66 -1.09 18.87 -2.58
N VAL A 67 -1.21 18.63 -3.88
CA VAL A 67 -0.68 19.50 -4.93
C VAL A 67 -1.79 19.83 -5.92
N GLU A 68 -1.79 21.05 -6.43
CA GLU A 68 -2.67 21.45 -7.53
C GLU A 68 -1.98 21.17 -8.87
N PHE A 69 -2.66 20.45 -9.74
CA PHE A 69 -2.20 20.15 -11.10
C PHE A 69 -3.36 20.36 -12.07
N ASN A 70 -3.19 21.24 -13.06
CA ASN A 70 -4.21 21.61 -14.06
C ASN A 70 -5.56 22.05 -13.44
N GLY A 71 -5.53 22.84 -12.36
CA GLY A 71 -6.74 23.32 -11.69
C GLY A 71 -7.49 22.24 -10.88
N ARG A 72 -6.84 21.10 -10.60
CA ARG A 72 -7.40 20.03 -9.75
C ARG A 72 -6.43 19.67 -8.64
N CYS A 73 -6.96 19.45 -7.44
CA CYS A 73 -6.19 18.94 -6.31
C CYS A 73 -5.95 17.44 -6.47
N GLU A 74 -4.68 17.02 -6.42
CA GLU A 74 -4.26 15.62 -6.42
C GLU A 74 -3.40 15.34 -5.17
N ALA A 75 -3.50 14.12 -4.62
CA ALA A 75 -2.55 13.61 -3.66
C ALA A 75 -1.34 13.02 -4.40
N VAL A 76 -0.14 13.41 -3.99
CA VAL A 76 1.13 12.95 -4.53
C VAL A 76 2.04 12.46 -3.41
N LYS A 77 3.14 11.80 -3.78
CA LYS A 77 4.13 11.29 -2.81
C LYS A 77 3.51 10.41 -1.72
N LEU A 78 2.50 9.62 -2.09
CA LEU A 78 1.84 8.74 -1.14
C LEU A 78 2.84 7.68 -0.63
N GLY A 79 2.81 7.41 0.67
CA GLY A 79 3.56 6.34 1.30
C GLY A 79 2.85 5.85 2.56
N LEU A 80 2.97 4.56 2.86
CA LEU A 80 2.53 4.06 4.16
C LEU A 80 3.35 4.78 5.25
N PRO A 81 2.74 5.18 6.38
CA PRO A 81 3.49 5.76 7.48
C PRO A 81 4.58 4.77 7.86
N GLN A 82 5.83 5.22 7.81
CA GLN A 82 6.94 4.44 8.33
C GLN A 82 6.63 4.23 9.82
N THR A 83 6.28 3.00 10.20
CA THR A 83 6.26 2.61 11.62
C THR A 83 7.64 2.93 12.16
N GLU A 84 7.73 3.92 13.04
CA GLU A 84 8.97 4.33 13.72
C GLU A 84 9.62 3.13 14.47
N ASP A 85 8.87 2.02 14.65
CA ASP A 85 9.35 0.72 15.16
C ASP A 85 10.35 -0.02 14.26
N ALA A 86 10.47 0.33 12.97
CA ALA A 86 11.37 -0.36 12.04
C ALA A 86 12.80 0.22 12.02
N ASP A 87 12.99 1.44 12.54
CA ASP A 87 14.29 2.15 12.54
C ASP A 87 14.91 2.30 13.94
N ALA A 88 14.22 1.88 15.01
CA ALA A 88 14.76 1.83 16.37
C ALA A 88 15.35 0.47 16.76
N LYS A 89 15.20 -0.57 15.92
CA LYS A 89 15.75 -1.91 16.21
C LYS A 89 17.22 -1.99 15.77
N PRO A 90 18.12 -2.46 16.64
CA PRO A 90 19.52 -2.64 16.29
C PRO A 90 19.70 -3.66 15.15
N GLU A 91 20.83 -3.59 14.45
CA GLU A 91 21.19 -4.64 13.49
C GLU A 91 21.54 -5.95 14.21
N ALA A 92 21.31 -7.09 13.56
CA ALA A 92 21.65 -8.40 14.12
C ALA A 92 23.15 -8.56 14.44
N SER A 93 24.01 -7.77 13.80
CA SER A 93 25.45 -7.70 14.03
C SER A 93 25.83 -7.10 15.40
N GLU A 94 24.93 -6.34 16.04
CA GLU A 94 25.15 -5.74 17.35
C GLU A 94 24.79 -6.70 18.50
N LEU A 95 23.97 -7.72 18.23
CA LEU A 95 23.47 -8.69 19.20
C LEU A 95 24.21 -10.05 19.15
N LEU A 96 25.45 -10.06 18.67
CA LEU A 96 26.25 -11.28 18.56
C LEU A 96 26.55 -11.89 19.93
N GLY A 97 26.43 -13.21 20.02
CA GLY A 97 26.61 -13.98 21.26
C GLY A 97 25.43 -13.92 22.23
N GLN A 98 24.36 -13.17 21.90
CA GLN A 98 23.14 -13.17 22.68
C GLN A 98 22.19 -14.27 22.20
N THR A 99 21.48 -14.86 23.16
CA THR A 99 20.37 -15.79 22.90
C THR A 99 19.08 -14.98 22.81
N LEU A 100 18.38 -15.12 21.70
CA LEU A 100 17.20 -14.33 21.37
C LEU A 100 16.05 -15.27 20.99
N GLU A 101 14.85 -14.86 21.34
CA GLU A 101 13.62 -15.47 20.84
C GLU A 101 13.26 -14.85 19.49
N GLY A 102 12.76 -15.67 18.57
CA GLY A 102 12.22 -15.21 17.31
C GLY A 102 11.26 -16.21 16.70
N ARG A 103 10.88 -15.95 15.46
CA ARG A 103 9.86 -16.67 14.72
C ARG A 103 10.45 -17.26 13.46
N MET A 104 10.05 -18.48 13.15
CA MET A 104 10.48 -19.16 11.95
C MET A 104 9.84 -18.52 10.70
N THR A 105 10.65 -18.08 9.75
CA THR A 105 10.15 -17.50 8.49
C THR A 105 9.96 -18.58 7.41
N SER A 106 10.84 -19.58 7.40
CA SER A 106 10.82 -20.67 6.42
C SER A 106 9.89 -21.82 6.82
N HIS A 107 9.30 -22.50 5.84
CA HIS A 107 8.53 -23.72 6.08
C HIS A 107 9.45 -24.94 6.24
N TRP A 108 9.09 -25.87 7.14
CA TRP A 108 9.83 -27.12 7.38
C TRP A 108 10.21 -27.88 6.10
N HIS A 109 9.26 -28.08 5.17
CA HIS A 109 9.51 -28.85 3.94
C HIS A 109 10.61 -28.22 3.07
N VAL A 110 10.66 -26.88 3.04
CA VAL A 110 11.68 -26.13 2.30
C VAL A 110 13.03 -26.32 2.98
N VAL A 111 13.09 -26.14 4.30
CA VAL A 111 14.32 -26.32 5.09
C VAL A 111 14.86 -27.75 4.97
N LYS A 112 13.99 -28.76 4.99
CA LYS A 112 14.37 -30.17 4.81
C LYS A 112 15.01 -30.43 3.45
N SER A 113 14.54 -29.78 2.38
CA SER A 113 15.14 -29.93 1.04
C SER A 113 16.47 -29.19 0.88
N GLN A 114 16.58 -27.96 1.42
CA GLN A 114 17.72 -27.08 1.17
C GLN A 114 18.77 -27.09 2.31
N SER A 115 18.46 -27.73 3.44
CA SER A 115 19.28 -27.81 4.67
C SER A 115 19.55 -26.47 5.37
N TRP A 116 18.81 -25.42 5.05
CA TRP A 116 18.93 -24.11 5.69
C TRP A 116 17.59 -23.37 5.72
N GLY A 117 17.48 -22.35 6.57
CA GLY A 117 16.28 -21.54 6.72
C GLY A 117 16.59 -20.10 7.13
N LEU A 118 15.53 -19.33 7.28
CA LEU A 118 15.54 -17.97 7.79
C LEU A 118 14.71 -17.88 9.07
N VAL A 119 15.21 -17.10 10.02
CA VAL A 119 14.53 -16.77 11.28
C VAL A 119 14.50 -15.25 11.45
N GLU A 120 13.42 -14.74 12.00
CA GLU A 120 13.24 -13.32 12.32
C GLU A 120 13.07 -13.15 13.82
N SER A 121 13.44 -12.00 14.36
CA SER A 121 13.23 -11.70 15.78
C SER A 121 12.67 -10.30 15.95
N ASP A 122 11.95 -10.10 17.04
CA ASP A 122 11.48 -8.77 17.41
C ASP A 122 12.62 -7.87 17.92
N TYR A 123 13.78 -8.44 18.25
CA TYR A 123 14.93 -7.72 18.82
C TYR A 123 15.87 -7.09 17.79
N PHE A 124 15.86 -7.52 16.53
CA PHE A 124 16.74 -6.97 15.48
C PHE A 124 16.03 -6.82 14.14
N LYS A 125 16.62 -6.04 13.23
CA LYS A 125 16.10 -5.83 11.88
C LYS A 125 16.51 -6.94 10.92
N GLY A 126 15.56 -7.39 10.10
CA GLY A 126 15.79 -8.34 9.02
C GLY A 126 15.69 -9.81 9.46
N SER A 127 15.99 -10.69 8.53
CA SER A 127 15.97 -12.15 8.72
C SER A 127 17.41 -12.68 8.81
N VAL A 128 17.67 -13.58 9.75
CA VAL A 128 18.96 -14.21 9.95
C VAL A 128 18.96 -15.61 9.34
N PHE A 129 20.06 -15.93 8.67
CA PHE A 129 20.30 -17.24 8.06
C PHE A 129 20.73 -18.27 9.11
N TRP A 130 20.23 -19.50 8.98
CA TRP A 130 20.69 -20.63 9.78
C TRP A 130 20.77 -21.89 8.93
N HIS A 131 21.67 -22.80 9.29
CA HIS A 131 21.92 -24.05 8.57
C HIS A 131 21.70 -25.25 9.49
N MET A 132 21.20 -26.38 8.97
CA MET A 132 20.97 -27.62 9.75
C MET A 132 22.26 -28.14 10.39
N SER A 133 23.40 -28.02 9.70
CA SER A 133 24.71 -28.43 10.26
C SER A 133 25.10 -27.68 11.54
N ASP A 134 24.68 -26.42 11.67
CA ASP A 134 24.94 -25.61 12.87
C ASP A 134 23.83 -25.77 13.92
N ASN A 135 22.76 -26.48 13.58
CA ASN A 135 21.52 -26.59 14.36
C ASN A 135 20.96 -28.02 14.32
N PRO A 136 21.67 -29.02 14.87
CA PRO A 136 21.24 -30.42 14.81
C PRO A 136 19.92 -30.65 15.55
N GLY A 137 19.58 -29.80 16.54
CA GLY A 137 18.33 -29.88 17.31
C GLY A 137 17.07 -29.66 16.47
N MET A 138 17.18 -29.11 15.26
CA MET A 138 16.06 -28.87 14.36
C MET A 138 15.84 -30.01 13.34
N ASN A 139 16.71 -31.03 13.28
CA ASN A 139 16.65 -32.07 12.26
C ASN A 139 15.40 -32.96 12.34
N ASP A 140 14.87 -33.15 13.55
CA ASP A 140 13.75 -34.08 13.81
C ASP A 140 12.43 -33.35 14.16
N ILE A 141 12.42 -32.01 14.14
CA ILE A 141 11.28 -31.20 14.59
C ILE A 141 10.52 -30.63 13.40
N GLN A 142 9.27 -31.03 13.21
CA GLN A 142 8.39 -30.40 12.22
C GLN A 142 7.83 -29.09 12.76
N PHE A 143 8.14 -27.98 12.08
CA PHE A 143 7.69 -26.64 12.44
C PHE A 143 6.93 -25.96 11.29
N GLU A 144 6.06 -25.03 11.63
CA GLU A 144 5.33 -24.14 10.71
C GLU A 144 5.94 -22.73 10.71
N ARG A 145 5.55 -21.93 9.71
CA ARG A 145 5.92 -20.52 9.66
C ARG A 145 5.25 -19.77 10.82
N GLY A 146 6.05 -19.00 11.57
CA GLY A 146 5.61 -18.22 12.72
C GLY A 146 5.84 -18.92 14.06
N ASP A 147 6.26 -20.18 14.06
CA ASP A 147 6.62 -20.92 15.26
C ASP A 147 7.77 -20.25 15.99
N VAL A 148 7.69 -20.26 17.32
CA VAL A 148 8.61 -19.54 18.20
C VAL A 148 9.80 -20.42 18.49
N VAL A 149 10.98 -19.89 18.20
CA VAL A 149 12.27 -20.54 18.39
C VAL A 149 13.22 -19.62 19.14
N GLU A 150 14.07 -20.21 19.95
CA GLU A 150 15.19 -19.52 20.59
C GLU A 150 16.46 -19.87 19.84
N PHE A 151 17.34 -18.88 19.64
CA PHE A 151 18.59 -19.06 18.91
C PHE A 151 19.65 -18.08 19.34
N GLU A 152 20.91 -18.41 19.06
CA GLU A 152 22.06 -17.57 19.35
C GLU A 152 22.66 -17.02 18.05
N LEU A 153 22.96 -15.72 18.03
CA LEU A 153 23.58 -15.06 16.89
C LEU A 153 25.11 -15.19 16.91
N TYR A 154 25.72 -15.56 15.79
CA TYR A 154 27.18 -15.62 15.64
C TYR A 154 27.63 -15.23 14.23
N ILE A 155 28.89 -14.82 14.09
CA ILE A 155 29.54 -14.63 12.79
C ILE A 155 30.48 -15.80 12.54
N HIS A 156 30.37 -16.44 11.38
CA HIS A 156 31.23 -17.55 11.01
C HIS A 156 32.47 -17.05 10.24
N SER A 157 33.60 -16.88 10.93
CA SER A 157 34.83 -16.31 10.37
C SER A 157 35.37 -17.00 9.10
N ALA A 158 34.99 -18.26 8.83
CA ALA A 158 35.46 -19.01 7.66
C ALA A 158 34.55 -18.93 6.41
N ARG A 159 33.30 -18.45 6.52
CA ARG A 159 32.35 -18.35 5.38
C ARG A 159 31.77 -16.94 5.20
N GLY A 160 32.49 -15.93 5.67
CA GLY A 160 32.18 -14.50 5.52
C GLY A 160 31.66 -13.83 6.80
N GLN A 161 31.59 -12.49 6.77
CA GLN A 161 31.15 -11.66 7.89
C GLN A 161 29.61 -11.67 8.10
N GLN A 162 28.90 -12.61 7.49
CA GLN A 162 27.43 -12.68 7.59
C GLN A 162 27.01 -13.25 8.94
N VAL A 163 26.05 -12.58 9.58
CA VAL A 163 25.44 -13.03 10.84
C VAL A 163 24.57 -14.26 10.58
N ARG A 164 24.73 -15.27 11.44
CA ARG A 164 24.02 -16.54 11.37
C ARG A 164 23.44 -16.91 12.73
N ALA A 165 22.43 -17.77 12.73
CA ALA A 165 21.87 -18.32 13.95
C ALA A 165 22.32 -19.78 14.15
N ARG A 166 22.76 -20.08 15.39
CA ARG A 166 23.12 -21.41 15.87
C ARG A 166 22.31 -21.77 17.11
N ASN A 167 22.39 -23.03 17.54
CA ASN A 167 21.67 -23.55 18.70
C ASN A 167 20.16 -23.24 18.67
N LEU A 168 19.53 -23.37 17.50
CA LEU A 168 18.09 -23.21 17.37
C LEU A 168 17.37 -24.27 18.24
N LEU A 169 16.48 -23.79 19.09
CA LEU A 169 15.61 -24.57 19.96
C LEU A 169 14.15 -24.20 19.70
N PHE A 170 13.32 -25.21 19.45
CA PHE A 170 11.88 -25.00 19.32
C PHE A 170 11.24 -24.79 20.70
N ILE A 171 10.59 -23.64 20.91
CA ILE A 171 9.89 -23.33 22.17
C ILE A 171 8.41 -23.71 22.09
N ARG A 172 7.69 -23.15 21.11
CA ARG A 172 6.23 -23.34 21.00
C ARG A 172 5.72 -23.06 19.59
N ALA A 173 4.59 -23.68 19.26
CA ALA A 173 3.87 -23.38 18.03
C ALA A 173 3.38 -21.92 18.04
N ALA A 174 3.27 -21.33 16.85
CA ALA A 174 2.72 -20.00 16.69
C ALA A 174 1.31 -19.94 17.31
N ASP A 175 1.03 -18.86 18.05
CA ASP A 175 -0.35 -18.56 18.44
C ASP A 175 -1.15 -18.38 17.13
N LYS A 176 -1.95 -19.38 16.76
CA LYS A 176 -2.87 -19.27 15.61
C LYS A 176 -3.88 -18.19 15.97
N GLU A 177 -3.58 -16.95 15.56
CA GLU A 177 -4.54 -15.85 15.59
C GLU A 177 -5.82 -16.38 14.94
N PRO A 178 -6.99 -16.33 15.61
CA PRO A 178 -8.20 -16.90 15.07
C PRO A 178 -8.43 -16.28 13.70
N GLU A 179 -8.53 -17.12 12.66
CA GLU A 179 -8.68 -16.66 11.28
C GLU A 179 -9.75 -15.56 11.23
N ARG A 180 -9.33 -14.36 10.80
CA ARG A 180 -10.24 -13.23 10.61
C ARG A 180 -11.44 -13.74 9.80
N PRO A 181 -12.68 -13.47 10.23
CA PRO A 181 -13.86 -13.99 9.55
C PRO A 181 -13.78 -13.64 8.06
N PRO A 182 -14.12 -14.58 7.16
CA PRO A 182 -13.96 -14.39 5.73
C PRO A 182 -14.66 -13.10 5.30
N SER A 183 -13.99 -12.33 4.44
CA SER A 183 -14.52 -11.03 4.00
C SER A 183 -15.95 -11.17 3.46
N PRO A 184 -16.81 -10.15 3.62
CA PRO A 184 -18.19 -10.20 3.14
C PRO A 184 -18.31 -10.55 1.65
N LYS A 185 -17.28 -10.22 0.84
CA LYS A 185 -17.19 -10.60 -0.59
C LYS A 185 -17.00 -12.12 -0.77
N ARG A 186 -16.17 -12.76 0.05
CA ARG A 186 -15.88 -14.21 0.02
C ARG A 186 -17.06 -15.02 0.55
N GLU A 187 -17.72 -14.51 1.60
CA GLU A 187 -18.99 -15.01 2.12
C GLU A 187 -20.11 -14.91 1.06
N LYS A 188 -20.21 -13.76 0.36
CA LYS A 188 -21.17 -13.55 -0.73
C LYS A 188 -20.89 -14.48 -1.92
N LYS A 189 -19.62 -14.71 -2.30
CA LYS A 189 -19.26 -15.68 -3.36
C LYS A 189 -19.60 -17.11 -2.94
N ARG A 190 -19.30 -17.50 -1.69
CA ARG A 190 -19.66 -18.81 -1.12
C ARG A 190 -21.18 -19.01 -1.09
N ARG A 191 -21.91 -18.00 -0.63
CA ARG A 191 -23.39 -17.99 -0.60
C ARG A 191 -23.98 -17.97 -2.01
N TRP A 192 -23.36 -17.29 -2.96
CA TRP A 192 -23.74 -17.29 -4.37
C TRP A 192 -23.52 -18.66 -5.02
N LEU A 193 -22.37 -19.31 -4.82
CA LEU A 193 -22.09 -20.69 -5.29
C LEU A 193 -23.04 -21.71 -4.66
N ALA A 194 -23.33 -21.58 -3.36
CA ALA A 194 -24.29 -22.44 -2.66
C ALA A 194 -25.74 -22.20 -3.13
N ASN A 195 -26.11 -20.95 -3.43
CA ASN A 195 -27.42 -20.57 -3.94
C ASN A 195 -27.56 -20.77 -5.46
N TRP A 196 -26.48 -20.88 -6.22
CA TRP A 196 -26.50 -21.18 -7.66
C TRP A 196 -27.09 -22.57 -7.92
N ARG A 197 -26.83 -23.52 -7.00
CA ARG A 197 -27.54 -24.82 -6.94
C ARG A 197 -29.05 -24.68 -6.74
N LYS A 198 -29.55 -23.50 -6.35
CA LYS A 198 -30.96 -23.16 -6.09
C LYS A 198 -31.49 -22.02 -6.99
N GLY A 199 -30.71 -21.55 -7.96
CA GLY A 199 -31.10 -20.47 -8.88
C GLY A 199 -32.03 -20.94 -10.01
N PRO A 200 -32.61 -20.00 -10.79
CA PRO A 200 -33.40 -20.33 -11.96
C PRO A 200 -32.63 -21.33 -12.85
N PRO A 201 -33.27 -22.41 -13.33
CA PRO A 201 -32.63 -23.38 -14.19
C PRO A 201 -32.07 -22.69 -15.43
N PRO A 202 -30.93 -23.12 -15.98
CA PRO A 202 -30.49 -22.66 -17.29
C PRO A 202 -31.49 -23.10 -18.36
N ASP A 203 -31.35 -22.59 -19.57
CA ASP A 203 -32.19 -23.02 -20.69
C ASP A 203 -31.79 -24.43 -21.15
N TRP A 204 -32.73 -25.19 -21.72
CA TRP A 204 -32.54 -26.61 -22.05
C TRP A 204 -33.12 -27.01 -23.40
N ASN A 205 -32.48 -27.94 -24.10
CA ASN A 205 -32.99 -28.52 -25.33
C ASN A 205 -33.75 -29.82 -25.06
N CYS A 206 -34.92 -29.98 -25.67
CA CYS A 206 -35.75 -31.16 -25.48
C CYS A 206 -35.11 -32.41 -26.11
N LYS A 207 -34.85 -33.46 -25.32
CA LYS A 207 -34.30 -34.74 -25.83
C LYS A 207 -35.23 -35.47 -26.81
N SER A 208 -36.54 -35.21 -26.77
CA SER A 208 -37.52 -35.87 -27.64
C SER A 208 -37.68 -35.19 -29.00
N CYS A 209 -37.65 -33.85 -29.05
CA CYS A 209 -37.97 -33.11 -30.28
C CYS A 209 -36.95 -32.00 -30.65
N GLY A 210 -35.87 -31.83 -29.88
CA GLY A 210 -34.82 -30.84 -30.12
C GLY A 210 -35.19 -29.38 -29.80
N PHE A 211 -36.41 -29.10 -29.36
CA PHE A 211 -36.87 -27.72 -29.13
C PHE A 211 -36.16 -27.06 -27.94
N HIS A 212 -35.70 -25.82 -28.11
CA HIS A 212 -35.06 -25.01 -27.07
C HIS A 212 -36.10 -24.43 -26.11
N ASN A 213 -35.99 -24.74 -24.83
CA ASN A 213 -36.91 -24.34 -23.78
C ASN A 213 -36.21 -23.47 -22.75
N PHE A 214 -36.88 -22.40 -22.32
CA PHE A 214 -36.39 -21.60 -21.20
C PHE A 214 -36.39 -22.40 -19.90
N GLY A 215 -35.41 -22.17 -19.02
CA GLY A 215 -35.22 -22.94 -17.79
C GLY A 215 -36.41 -22.93 -16.82
N ARG A 216 -37.26 -21.90 -16.88
CA ARG A 216 -38.52 -21.83 -16.12
C ARG A 216 -39.57 -22.88 -16.54
N ASN A 217 -39.49 -23.41 -17.77
CA ASN A 217 -40.47 -24.35 -18.30
C ASN A 217 -40.21 -25.76 -17.77
N ARG A 218 -41.22 -26.37 -17.14
CA ARG A 218 -41.15 -27.74 -16.59
C ARG A 218 -41.41 -28.83 -17.65
N ASN A 219 -42.07 -28.45 -18.73
CA ASN A 219 -42.42 -29.30 -19.87
C ASN A 219 -42.02 -28.58 -21.15
N CYS A 220 -41.65 -29.35 -22.17
CA CYS A 220 -41.32 -28.83 -23.48
C CYS A 220 -42.54 -28.12 -24.10
N LEU A 221 -42.39 -26.88 -24.55
CA LEU A 221 -43.46 -26.15 -25.25
C LEU A 221 -43.78 -26.73 -26.63
N GLY A 222 -42.85 -27.48 -27.23
CA GLY A 222 -43.04 -28.12 -28.53
C GLY A 222 -43.78 -29.47 -28.49
N CYS A 223 -43.51 -30.31 -27.49
CA CYS A 223 -44.04 -31.69 -27.45
C CYS A 223 -44.56 -32.16 -26.08
N GLY A 224 -44.51 -31.31 -25.04
CA GLY A 224 -44.95 -31.66 -23.69
C GLY A 224 -44.00 -32.53 -22.87
N TYR A 225 -42.92 -33.04 -23.46
CA TYR A 225 -41.93 -33.90 -22.79
C TYR A 225 -41.34 -33.22 -21.55
N PRO A 226 -41.23 -33.91 -20.39
CA PRO A 226 -40.76 -33.30 -19.15
C PRO A 226 -39.29 -32.89 -19.24
N ARG A 227 -38.93 -31.83 -18.49
CA ARG A 227 -37.54 -31.39 -18.39
C ARG A 227 -36.67 -32.48 -17.75
N PRO A 228 -35.47 -32.78 -18.29
CA PRO A 228 -34.55 -33.75 -17.69
C PRO A 228 -34.04 -33.30 -16.31
N PRO A 229 -33.70 -34.25 -15.41
CA PRO A 229 -33.02 -33.97 -14.15
C PRO A 229 -31.74 -33.16 -14.35
N ARG A 230 -31.39 -32.33 -13.35
CA ARG A 230 -30.25 -31.40 -13.44
C ARG A 230 -28.91 -32.14 -13.53
N GLU A 231 -28.80 -33.37 -13.01
CA GLU A 231 -27.56 -34.16 -13.08
C GLU A 231 -27.18 -34.61 -14.50
N GLU A 232 -28.11 -34.56 -15.46
CA GLU A 232 -27.89 -35.03 -16.85
C GLU A 232 -27.45 -33.92 -17.81
N TRP A 233 -27.15 -32.73 -17.28
CA TRP A 233 -26.76 -31.58 -18.07
C TRP A 233 -25.24 -31.60 -18.22
N PRO A 234 -24.69 -31.42 -19.43
CA PRO A 234 -23.25 -31.31 -19.59
C PRO A 234 -22.74 -30.17 -18.71
N ALA A 235 -21.62 -30.40 -18.02
CA ALA A 235 -20.90 -29.31 -17.39
C ALA A 235 -20.53 -28.32 -18.50
N GLU A 236 -20.77 -27.02 -18.28
CA GLU A 236 -20.24 -25.99 -19.17
C GLU A 236 -18.70 -26.15 -19.16
N GLU A 237 -18.15 -26.66 -20.26
CA GLU A 237 -16.72 -26.67 -20.52
C GLU A 237 -16.31 -25.25 -20.92
N ASP A 238 -16.32 -24.33 -19.96
CA ASP A 238 -15.68 -23.03 -20.11
C ASP A 238 -14.59 -22.91 -19.04
N GLU A 239 -13.35 -22.69 -19.52
CA GLU A 239 -12.13 -22.33 -18.78
C GLU A 239 -11.29 -23.49 -18.19
N ALA A 240 -10.83 -24.39 -19.07
CA ALA A 240 -9.63 -25.19 -18.85
C ALA A 240 -8.39 -24.53 -19.49
N ASP A 241 -8.07 -23.29 -19.11
CA ASP A 241 -6.85 -22.59 -19.56
C ASP A 241 -6.22 -21.71 -18.46
N GLU A 242 -6.27 -22.10 -17.18
CA GLU A 242 -5.45 -21.47 -16.11
C GLU A 242 -5.11 -22.47 -14.98
N ALA A 243 -4.78 -23.73 -15.32
CA ALA A 243 -4.32 -24.72 -14.35
C ALA A 243 -3.21 -25.65 -14.89
N ALA A 244 -2.52 -25.28 -15.97
CA ALA A 244 -1.31 -25.96 -16.42
C ALA A 244 -0.07 -25.25 -15.85
N GLY A 245 0.24 -25.53 -14.59
CA GLY A 245 1.44 -24.98 -13.97
C GLY A 245 1.68 -25.47 -12.55
N THR A 246 1.74 -26.78 -12.33
CA THR A 246 2.60 -27.48 -11.35
C THR A 246 2.13 -28.92 -11.12
N ALA A 247 2.84 -29.88 -11.73
CA ALA A 247 3.07 -31.28 -11.30
C ALA A 247 3.50 -32.05 -12.55
N ASP A 248 4.79 -32.32 -12.74
CA ASP A 248 5.50 -33.48 -12.19
C ASP A 248 5.80 -34.44 -13.35
N MET A 249 7.08 -34.53 -13.71
CA MET A 249 7.60 -35.32 -14.81
C MET A 249 8.62 -36.31 -14.25
N SER A 250 8.26 -37.60 -14.21
CA SER A 250 9.15 -38.74 -14.48
C SER A 250 8.48 -40.10 -14.24
N PRO A 251 9.01 -41.19 -14.81
CA PRO A 251 9.42 -41.40 -16.20
C PRO A 251 8.84 -42.74 -16.74
N VAL A 252 9.38 -43.24 -17.86
CA VAL A 252 9.13 -44.58 -18.48
C VAL A 252 7.94 -44.54 -19.46
N GLN A 253 8.06 -44.75 -20.78
CA GLN A 253 8.83 -45.76 -21.50
C GLN A 253 9.01 -45.33 -22.97
N ALA A 254 10.24 -45.44 -23.49
CA ALA A 254 10.56 -45.22 -24.90
C ALA A 254 10.14 -46.42 -25.75
N GLN A 255 9.41 -46.17 -26.85
CA GLN A 255 9.45 -47.03 -28.03
C GLN A 255 9.51 -46.16 -29.29
N ALA A 256 10.57 -46.42 -30.05
CA ALA A 256 10.97 -45.74 -31.25
C ALA A 256 10.17 -46.24 -32.45
N PHE A 257 9.66 -45.33 -33.28
CA PHE A 257 9.52 -45.55 -34.72
C PHE A 257 9.73 -44.22 -35.46
N ALA A 258 10.67 -44.24 -36.38
CA ALA A 258 10.88 -43.27 -37.45
C ALA A 258 10.91 -44.06 -38.78
N PRO A 259 10.94 -43.40 -39.94
CA PRO A 259 9.99 -42.41 -40.45
C PRO A 259 9.45 -42.84 -41.83
N ALA A 260 8.38 -42.21 -42.32
CA ALA A 260 7.99 -42.32 -43.73
C ALA A 260 7.60 -40.94 -44.28
N GLU A 261 8.31 -40.56 -45.33
CA GLU A 261 8.13 -39.39 -46.19
C GLU A 261 6.74 -39.36 -46.84
N LEU A 262 6.15 -38.19 -47.07
CA LEU A 262 6.15 -37.51 -48.38
C LEU A 262 5.36 -36.18 -48.33
N GLN A 263 6.08 -35.10 -48.64
CA GLN A 263 5.72 -33.94 -49.48
C GLN A 263 4.29 -33.37 -49.44
N SER A 264 4.18 -32.10 -49.04
CA SER A 264 3.82 -31.03 -49.99
C SER A 264 4.11 -29.65 -49.39
N GLU A 265 4.74 -28.82 -50.21
CA GLU A 265 5.19 -27.46 -49.97
C GLU A 265 4.03 -26.50 -49.64
N GLN A 266 4.23 -25.61 -48.66
CA GLN A 266 3.66 -24.27 -48.69
C GLN A 266 4.49 -23.31 -47.83
N VAL A 267 5.30 -22.53 -48.54
CA VAL A 267 6.10 -21.41 -48.05
C VAL A 267 5.16 -20.24 -47.76
N TRP A 268 5.19 -19.71 -46.54
CA TRP A 268 4.65 -18.37 -46.23
C TRP A 268 5.77 -17.46 -45.71
N PRO A 269 5.90 -16.21 -46.18
CA PRO A 269 7.08 -15.40 -45.97
C PRO A 269 7.11 -14.74 -44.58
N SER A 270 8.33 -14.66 -44.05
CA SER A 270 8.74 -13.79 -42.95
C SER A 270 8.28 -12.34 -43.15
N MET A 271 7.44 -11.83 -42.26
CA MET A 271 7.22 -10.40 -42.07
C MET A 271 7.92 -9.94 -40.79
N GLN A 272 9.12 -9.38 -40.97
CA GLN A 272 9.78 -8.46 -40.05
C GLN A 272 9.58 -7.06 -40.59
N GLN A 273 8.86 -6.18 -39.87
CA GLN A 273 9.14 -4.74 -39.79
C GLN A 273 8.24 -4.07 -38.72
N PRO A 274 8.69 -2.95 -38.13
CA PRO A 274 8.22 -2.38 -36.86
C PRO A 274 6.96 -1.52 -36.99
N TRP A 275 6.18 -1.46 -35.90
CA TRP A 275 5.01 -0.61 -35.75
C TRP A 275 5.43 0.85 -35.49
N THR A 276 5.05 1.77 -36.39
CA THR A 276 5.02 3.21 -36.12
C THR A 276 3.57 3.70 -36.14
N TRP A 277 3.22 4.56 -35.19
CA TRP A 277 1.90 5.17 -35.08
C TRP A 277 1.79 6.39 -36.00
N PRO A 278 0.65 6.63 -36.68
CA PRO A 278 0.43 7.82 -37.47
C PRO A 278 0.04 9.01 -36.58
N GLU A 279 0.64 10.18 -36.82
CA GLU A 279 0.23 11.47 -36.25
C GLU A 279 -1.08 11.96 -36.91
N PRO A 280 -2.03 12.53 -36.15
CA PRO A 280 -3.18 13.19 -36.75
C PRO A 280 -2.80 14.60 -37.23
N ALA A 281 -3.24 14.88 -38.46
CA ALA A 281 -3.07 16.13 -39.19
C ALA A 281 -3.72 17.32 -38.45
N ILE A 282 -2.97 18.42 -38.38
CA ILE A 282 -3.45 19.75 -38.01
C ILE A 282 -4.06 20.36 -39.27
N GLU A 283 -5.36 20.60 -39.28
CA GLU A 283 -6.01 21.47 -40.25
C GLU A 283 -6.47 22.77 -39.59
N HIS A 284 -6.22 23.83 -40.35
CA HIS A 284 -6.45 25.23 -40.04
C HIS A 284 -7.91 25.54 -39.69
N ILE A 285 -8.12 26.31 -38.62
CA ILE A 285 -9.25 27.22 -38.51
C ILE A 285 -8.66 28.61 -38.32
N GLU A 286 -8.62 29.38 -39.41
CA GLU A 286 -8.44 30.82 -39.41
C GLU A 286 -9.77 31.50 -39.06
N GLN A 287 -9.66 32.74 -38.58
CA GLN A 287 -10.69 33.76 -38.35
C GLN A 287 -11.30 33.81 -36.94
N PHE A 288 -10.66 34.57 -36.05
CA PHE A 288 -11.29 35.75 -35.46
C PHE A 288 -10.22 36.81 -35.15
N GLU A 289 -10.45 38.00 -35.68
CA GLU A 289 -9.54 39.13 -35.68
C GLU A 289 -9.42 39.83 -34.30
N HIS A 290 -8.19 40.29 -34.03
CA HIS A 290 -7.83 41.59 -33.45
C HIS A 290 -8.51 42.04 -32.14
N PHE A 291 -7.76 41.93 -31.04
CA PHE A 291 -7.74 43.01 -30.05
C PHE A 291 -6.34 43.18 -29.45
N GLU A 292 -5.81 44.40 -29.56
CA GLU A 292 -4.46 44.80 -29.21
C GLU A 292 -4.18 44.80 -27.69
N HIS A 293 -2.88 44.79 -27.38
CA HIS A 293 -2.22 44.86 -26.08
C HIS A 293 -2.85 45.80 -25.04
N SER A 294 -2.92 45.33 -23.80
CA SER A 294 -2.64 46.18 -22.64
C SER A 294 -1.98 45.38 -21.52
N SER A 295 -0.79 45.82 -21.15
CA SER A 295 0.07 45.28 -20.11
C SER A 295 -0.35 45.81 -18.74
N GLN A 296 -0.99 44.98 -17.90
CA GLN A 296 -0.94 45.11 -16.43
C GLN A 296 -1.52 43.86 -15.75
N PRO A 297 -0.81 43.23 -14.79
CA PRO A 297 -1.42 42.20 -13.95
C PRO A 297 -2.35 42.87 -12.92
N PRO A 298 -3.61 42.44 -12.79
CA PRO A 298 -4.51 42.96 -11.76
C PRO A 298 -4.10 42.41 -10.39
N GLN A 299 -3.85 43.32 -9.46
CA GLN A 299 -3.76 43.00 -8.04
C GLN A 299 -5.17 42.67 -7.52
N LEU A 300 -5.37 41.44 -7.07
CA LEU A 300 -6.52 41.06 -6.25
C LEU A 300 -6.01 40.83 -4.82
N GLU A 301 -6.20 41.86 -3.99
CA GLU A 301 -6.19 41.73 -2.54
C GLU A 301 -7.35 40.80 -2.14
N ALA A 302 -7.03 39.67 -1.51
CA ALA A 302 -8.03 38.80 -0.88
C ALA A 302 -8.42 39.41 0.49
N PRO A 303 -9.72 39.43 0.84
CA PRO A 303 -10.15 39.90 2.16
C PRO A 303 -9.71 38.93 3.25
N ALA A 304 -9.04 39.44 4.28
CA ALA A 304 -8.65 38.67 5.46
C ALA A 304 -9.88 38.10 6.17
N PRO A 305 -9.90 36.81 6.55
CA PRO A 305 -10.95 36.27 7.39
C PRO A 305 -10.89 36.92 8.78
N ASN A 306 -12.03 37.40 9.25
CA ASN A 306 -12.23 37.99 10.56
C ASN A 306 -11.99 36.90 11.62
N VAL A 307 -10.80 36.87 12.24
CA VAL A 307 -10.45 35.93 13.32
C VAL A 307 -10.70 36.64 14.64
N ASP A 308 -11.56 36.08 15.49
CA ASP A 308 -11.81 36.61 16.83
C ASP A 308 -10.49 36.74 17.62
N PRO A 309 -10.14 37.93 18.13
CA PRO A 309 -8.85 38.20 18.77
C PRO A 309 -8.63 37.44 20.10
N GLU A 310 -9.66 36.81 20.65
CA GLU A 310 -9.60 36.04 21.90
C GLU A 310 -9.44 34.53 21.71
N SER A 311 -9.32 34.05 20.47
CA SER A 311 -9.12 32.62 20.18
C SER A 311 -7.79 32.11 20.76
N PRO A 312 -7.75 30.91 21.39
CA PRO A 312 -6.52 30.25 21.81
C PRO A 312 -5.48 30.13 20.69
N ALA A 313 -5.93 29.97 19.44
CA ALA A 313 -5.06 29.93 18.26
C ALA A 313 -4.35 31.28 18.01
N ALA A 314 -5.08 32.39 18.15
CA ALA A 314 -4.54 33.73 17.94
C ALA A 314 -3.51 34.10 19.02
N GLN A 315 -3.78 33.76 20.27
CA GLN A 315 -2.85 33.95 21.39
C GLN A 315 -1.57 33.13 21.20
N ALA A 316 -1.70 31.86 20.80
CA ALA A 316 -0.56 30.99 20.52
C ALA A 316 0.30 31.49 19.34
N LEU A 317 -0.33 32.00 18.28
CA LEU A 317 0.40 32.60 17.15
C LEU A 317 1.13 33.89 17.54
N SER A 318 0.51 34.73 18.37
CA SER A 318 1.16 35.95 18.88
C SER A 318 2.34 35.62 19.80
N ALA A 319 2.18 34.64 20.70
CA ALA A 319 3.27 34.16 21.54
C ALA A 319 4.43 33.59 20.70
N PHE A 320 4.12 32.80 19.68
CA PHE A 320 5.10 32.29 18.72
C PHE A 320 5.84 33.43 18.00
N GLN A 321 5.13 34.45 17.51
CA GLN A 321 5.72 35.62 16.86
C GLN A 321 6.68 36.39 17.77
N ASN A 322 6.36 36.50 19.06
CA ASN A 322 7.25 37.12 20.04
C ASN A 322 8.53 36.31 20.26
N ILE A 323 8.43 34.96 20.32
CA ILE A 323 9.59 34.08 20.49
C ILE A 323 10.55 34.22 19.30
N ILE A 324 10.04 34.12 18.07
CA ILE A 324 10.86 34.22 16.86
C ILE A 324 11.41 35.64 16.62
N GLY A 325 10.73 36.67 17.13
CA GLY A 325 11.17 38.07 17.06
C GLY A 325 12.34 38.41 17.98
N SER A 326 12.75 37.49 18.87
CA SER A 326 13.83 37.73 19.85
C SER A 326 15.25 37.76 19.26
N GLY A 327 15.43 37.45 17.96
CA GLY A 327 16.72 37.55 17.26
C GLY A 327 17.78 36.50 17.63
N ARG A 328 17.40 35.48 18.42
CA ARG A 328 18.28 34.35 18.81
C ARG A 328 18.36 33.29 17.70
N PRO A 329 19.43 32.48 17.66
CA PRO A 329 19.53 31.38 16.71
C PRO A 329 18.41 30.36 16.92
N ALA A 330 17.97 29.73 15.84
CA ALA A 330 16.83 28.81 15.85
C ALA A 330 16.99 27.66 16.85
N GLU A 331 18.22 27.19 17.10
CA GLU A 331 18.50 26.08 18.01
C GLU A 331 18.12 26.38 19.47
N ASP A 332 18.29 27.63 19.91
CA ASP A 332 17.93 28.06 21.26
C ASP A 332 16.43 28.33 21.42
N LEU A 333 15.74 28.64 20.31
CA LEU A 333 14.32 28.97 20.29
C LEU A 333 13.42 27.72 20.33
N ILE A 334 13.91 26.55 19.90
CA ILE A 334 13.07 25.34 19.77
C ILE A 334 12.42 24.93 21.08
N ALA A 335 13.14 25.03 22.20
CA ALA A 335 12.59 24.66 23.50
C ALA A 335 11.39 25.54 23.88
N GLU A 336 11.50 26.86 23.64
CA GLU A 336 10.44 27.82 23.90
C GLU A 336 9.27 27.69 22.91
N VAL A 337 9.57 27.47 21.63
CA VAL A 337 8.53 27.19 20.62
C VAL A 337 7.79 25.91 21.00
N LYS A 338 8.48 24.85 21.39
CA LYS A 338 7.85 23.59 21.83
C LYS A 338 6.94 23.81 23.03
N GLN A 339 7.41 24.55 24.04
CA GLN A 339 6.61 24.91 25.20
C GLN A 339 5.34 25.70 24.80
N CYS A 340 5.49 26.69 23.92
CA CYS A 340 4.37 27.46 23.39
C CYS A 340 3.33 26.57 22.68
N LEU A 341 3.76 25.54 21.95
CA LEU A 341 2.86 24.59 21.29
C LEU A 341 2.16 23.67 22.27
N ASP A 342 2.87 23.16 23.28
CA ASP A 342 2.29 22.33 24.32
C ASP A 342 1.23 23.10 25.13
N GLU A 343 1.47 24.38 25.40
CA GLU A 343 0.50 25.28 26.04
C GLU A 343 -0.72 25.54 25.15
N ALA A 344 -0.49 25.79 23.85
CA ALA A 344 -1.58 25.96 22.87
C ALA A 344 -2.45 24.69 22.79
N VAL A 345 -1.85 23.51 22.66
CA VAL A 345 -2.54 22.22 22.60
C VAL A 345 -3.37 21.97 23.86
N LYS A 346 -2.88 22.35 25.05
CA LYS A 346 -3.66 22.26 26.30
C LYS A 346 -4.86 23.20 26.31
N ALA A 347 -4.71 24.42 25.76
CA ALA A 347 -5.78 25.42 25.75
C ALA A 347 -6.97 25.04 24.85
N PHE A 348 -6.78 24.21 23.83
CA PHE A 348 -7.87 23.75 22.96
C PHE A 348 -8.79 22.70 23.59
N GLY A 349 -8.37 21.99 24.64
CA GLY A 349 -9.13 20.87 25.24
C GLY A 349 -9.05 19.56 24.44
N ASP A 350 -9.83 18.53 24.82
CA ASP A 350 -9.69 17.16 24.26
C ASP A 350 -10.88 16.65 23.42
N ASP A 351 -11.89 17.50 23.21
CA ASP A 351 -13.09 17.15 22.44
C ASP A 351 -12.82 16.92 20.94
N ARG A 352 -13.76 16.26 20.24
CA ARG A 352 -13.68 16.05 18.79
C ARG A 352 -13.52 17.37 18.01
N ALA A 353 -14.21 18.42 18.44
CA ALA A 353 -14.06 19.76 17.88
C ALA A 353 -12.68 20.38 18.21
N ALA A 354 -12.15 20.11 19.41
CA ALA A 354 -10.83 20.55 19.82
C ALA A 354 -9.71 19.91 18.98
N ARG A 355 -9.85 18.63 18.59
CA ARG A 355 -8.89 17.98 17.69
C ARG A 355 -8.82 18.65 16.32
N GLN A 356 -9.98 19.03 15.78
CA GLN A 356 -10.05 19.76 14.52
C GLN A 356 -9.43 21.16 14.64
N ALA A 357 -9.64 21.85 15.76
CA ALA A 357 -9.01 23.15 16.03
C ALA A 357 -7.48 23.05 16.21
N LYS A 358 -6.99 22.04 16.94
CA LYS A 358 -5.55 21.75 17.09
C LYS A 358 -4.89 21.48 15.74
N GLN A 359 -5.57 20.72 14.88
CA GLN A 359 -5.09 20.42 13.53
C GLN A 359 -5.03 21.66 12.65
N ALA A 360 -6.10 22.47 12.63
CA ALA A 360 -6.13 23.73 11.88
C ALA A 360 -5.03 24.70 12.34
N PHE A 361 -4.82 24.81 13.66
CA PHE A 361 -3.72 25.59 14.23
C PHE A 361 -2.34 25.08 13.79
N ALA A 362 -2.10 23.76 13.81
CA ALA A 362 -0.84 23.17 13.36
C ALA A 362 -0.56 23.45 11.88
N VAL A 363 -1.59 23.37 11.02
CA VAL A 363 -1.48 23.69 9.59
C VAL A 363 -1.17 25.17 9.38
N GLN A 364 -1.88 26.06 10.10
CA GLN A 364 -1.63 27.50 10.02
C GLN A 364 -0.19 27.86 10.44
N LEU A 365 0.29 27.23 11.51
CA LEU A 365 1.64 27.42 12.00
C LEU A 365 2.70 26.89 11.03
N ALA A 366 2.48 25.70 10.42
CA ALA A 366 3.40 25.10 9.47
C ALA A 366 3.66 25.98 8.22
N ARG A 367 2.71 26.86 7.87
CA ARG A 367 2.85 27.83 6.76
C ARG A 367 3.76 29.01 7.09
N HIS A 368 4.20 29.16 8.34
CA HIS A 368 5.02 30.29 8.74
C HIS A 368 6.43 30.20 8.11
N PRO A 369 6.97 31.28 7.51
CA PRO A 369 8.27 31.26 6.80
C PRO A 369 9.46 30.80 7.65
N TRP A 370 9.38 30.98 8.97
CA TRP A 370 10.40 30.54 9.93
C TRP A 370 10.72 29.04 9.83
N PHE A 371 9.73 28.18 9.59
CA PHE A 371 9.95 26.73 9.46
C PHE A 371 10.74 26.37 8.19
N ALA A 372 10.43 27.04 7.07
CA ALA A 372 11.16 26.85 5.82
C ALA A 372 12.63 27.31 5.92
N GLN A 373 12.89 28.39 6.68
CA GLN A 373 14.24 28.94 6.85
C GLN A 373 15.11 28.13 7.82
N THR A 374 14.51 27.57 8.86
CA THR A 374 15.24 26.87 9.93
C THR A 374 15.35 25.36 9.69
N GLY A 375 14.58 24.83 8.74
CA GLY A 375 14.55 23.40 8.40
C GLY A 375 13.79 22.54 9.42
N TYR A 376 13.07 23.16 10.35
CA TYR A 376 12.13 22.50 11.27
C TYR A 376 10.75 22.38 10.63
N GLU A 377 9.99 21.36 11.03
CA GLU A 377 8.63 21.11 10.58
C GLU A 377 7.71 20.84 11.77
N VAL A 378 6.46 21.32 11.66
CA VAL A 378 5.40 21.08 12.63
C VAL A 378 4.60 19.86 12.18
N ARG A 379 4.35 18.91 13.07
CA ARG A 379 3.60 17.68 12.82
C ARG A 379 2.46 17.56 13.82
N PHE A 380 1.23 17.38 13.34
CA PHE A 380 0.11 17.05 14.20
C PHE A 380 -0.11 15.54 14.25
N ARG A 381 -0.27 14.96 15.44
CA ARG A 381 -0.58 13.53 15.65
C ARG A 381 -2.04 13.36 16.06
N PRO A 382 -2.97 12.98 15.15
CA PRO A 382 -4.41 12.94 15.44
C PRO A 382 -4.79 11.91 16.50
N ALA A 383 -4.06 10.78 16.54
CA ALA A 383 -4.30 9.72 17.52
C ALA A 383 -3.94 10.14 18.95
N ALA A 384 -2.89 10.95 19.11
CA ALA A 384 -2.43 11.47 20.40
C ALA A 384 -3.01 12.85 20.74
N GLY A 385 -3.53 13.58 19.74
CA GLY A 385 -4.01 14.96 19.91
C GLY A 385 -2.89 15.96 20.21
N THR A 386 -1.65 15.65 19.85
CA THR A 386 -0.45 16.46 20.13
C THR A 386 0.12 17.11 18.87
N VAL A 387 0.83 18.22 19.04
CA VAL A 387 1.60 18.90 17.99
C VAL A 387 3.08 18.77 18.33
N GLU A 388 3.86 18.23 17.42
CA GLU A 388 5.30 17.99 17.59
C GLU A 388 6.12 18.84 16.63
N LEU A 389 7.32 19.24 17.08
CA LEU A 389 8.33 19.87 16.25
C LEU A 389 9.43 18.87 15.92
N GLY A 390 9.69 18.67 14.63
CA GLY A 390 10.75 17.81 14.14
C GLY A 390 11.66 18.55 13.16
N LEU A 391 12.81 17.95 12.84
CA LEU A 391 13.60 18.39 11.68
C LEU A 391 12.95 17.86 10.40
N SER A 392 12.89 18.69 9.36
CA SER A 392 12.49 18.26 8.02
C SER A 392 13.39 17.13 7.51
N ALA A 393 12.87 16.29 6.61
CA ALA A 393 13.65 15.20 6.01
C ALA A 393 14.94 15.72 5.33
N ALA A 394 14.86 16.89 4.69
CA ALA A 394 16.01 17.56 4.08
C ALA A 394 17.04 18.02 5.12
N ALA A 395 16.60 18.65 6.21
CA ALA A 395 17.48 19.08 7.29
C ALA A 395 18.12 17.89 8.04
N ARG A 396 17.37 16.79 8.22
CA ARG A 396 17.91 15.52 8.77
C ARG A 396 19.00 14.93 7.88
N ALA A 397 18.80 14.93 6.57
CA ALA A 397 19.81 14.44 5.62
C ALA A 397 21.09 15.30 5.63
N LEU A 398 20.94 16.63 5.77
CA LEU A 398 22.08 17.55 5.89
C LEU A 398 22.83 17.40 7.22
N LYS A 399 22.14 17.29 8.36
CA LYS A 399 22.79 17.05 9.66
C LYS A 399 23.53 15.71 9.70
N ARG A 400 22.99 14.66 9.06
CA ARG A 400 23.69 13.36 8.92
C ARG A 400 24.97 13.48 8.09
N LYS A 401 24.97 14.26 7.00
CA LYS A 401 26.17 14.49 6.17
C LYS A 401 27.25 15.34 6.83
N ALA A 402 26.90 16.13 7.85
CA ALA A 402 27.85 16.95 8.60
C ALA A 402 28.47 16.22 9.81
N GLN A 403 27.99 15.02 10.14
CA GLN A 403 28.50 14.16 11.23
C GLN A 403 29.46 13.07 10.74
N PHE A 404 29.59 12.91 9.42
CA PHE A 404 30.67 12.16 8.75
C PHE A 404 31.62 13.16 8.10
#